data_AF-A0A4S8PDT5-F1
#
_entry.id   AF-A0A4S8PDT5-F1
#
_cell.length_a   1.000
_cell.length_b   1.000
_cell.length_c   1.000
_cell.angle_alpha   90.00
_cell.angle_beta   90.00
_cell.angle_gamma   90.00
#
_symmetry.space_group_name_H-M   'P 1'
#
loop_
_entity.id
_entity.type
_entity.pdbx_description
1 polymer ?
#
loop_
_entity_poly.entity_id
_entity_poly.type
_entity_poly.pdbx_seq_one_letter_code
_entity_poly.pdbx_strand_id
1 'polypeptide(L)'
;SVAEQYPGFDAGAVLSMNLWDPMLRELCDAFGDAAAAGLAGVEIIYVPYAAEADWSRGRVVAEAAGAAGLGVTVPAGAFNASNLASLAEIGEIGRIGHAVGAAGDPGIMRLLAERQVIVEVCLTSAVVLGMVPNLEAHPLPRFLEAGIAVVLGTDSPMRMGTDIAGEYEKARSLGLGDTDLALLSERAKAARLP
;
A
#
# COMPACT_ATOMS: atom_id res chain seq x y z
N SER A 1 -28.84 1.47 -2.86
CA SER A 1 -27.45 1.55 -2.37
C SER A 1 -26.55 2.06 -3.50
N VAL A 2 -25.29 2.44 -3.22
CA VAL A 2 -24.33 2.84 -4.29
C VAL A 2 -24.20 1.73 -5.35
N ALA A 3 -24.17 0.47 -4.93
CA ALA A 3 -24.11 -0.68 -5.82
C ALA A 3 -25.34 -0.81 -6.76
N GLU A 4 -26.54 -0.41 -6.32
CA GLU A 4 -27.73 -0.41 -7.19
C GLU A 4 -27.66 0.69 -8.26
N GLN A 5 -27.07 1.84 -7.95
CA GLN A 5 -26.91 2.95 -8.89
C GLN A 5 -25.72 2.74 -9.83
N TYR A 6 -24.69 2.03 -9.37
CA TYR A 6 -23.46 1.76 -10.10
C TYR A 6 -23.15 0.26 -10.04
N PRO A 7 -23.79 -0.58 -10.86
CA PRO A 7 -23.63 -2.03 -10.80
C PRO A 7 -22.22 -2.52 -11.18
N GLY A 8 -21.41 -1.67 -11.81
CA GLY A 8 -19.98 -1.93 -12.06
C GLY A 8 -19.04 -1.38 -10.98
N PHE A 9 -19.58 -0.78 -9.92
CA PHE A 9 -18.79 -0.27 -8.80
C PHE A 9 -18.64 -1.37 -7.75
N ASP A 10 -17.39 -1.71 -7.46
CA ASP A 10 -17.00 -2.66 -6.43
C ASP A 10 -16.15 -1.96 -5.38
N ALA A 11 -16.33 -2.33 -4.12
CA ALA A 11 -15.65 -1.74 -2.99
C ALA A 11 -15.42 -2.78 -1.90
N GLY A 12 -14.19 -2.84 -1.39
CA GLY A 12 -13.81 -3.66 -0.23
C GLY A 12 -13.31 -2.77 0.91
N ALA A 13 -13.70 -3.12 2.14
CA ALA A 13 -13.20 -2.43 3.32
C ALA A 13 -11.87 -3.05 3.79
N VAL A 14 -10.94 -2.20 4.20
CA VAL A 14 -9.67 -2.59 4.84
C VAL A 14 -9.68 -2.06 6.27
N LEU A 15 -9.45 -2.95 7.24
CA LEU A 15 -9.39 -2.58 8.65
C LEU A 15 -7.98 -2.13 9.02
N SER A 16 -7.81 -0.84 9.33
CA SER A 16 -6.55 -0.33 9.89
C SER A 16 -6.45 -0.68 11.38
N MET A 17 -5.33 -1.26 11.78
CA MET A 17 -5.07 -1.68 13.17
C MET A 17 -3.66 -1.32 13.62
N ASN A 18 -3.51 -0.95 14.89
CA ASN A 18 -2.20 -0.66 15.45
C ASN A 18 -1.46 -1.95 15.83
N LEU A 19 -0.19 -2.05 15.44
CA LEU A 19 0.69 -3.20 15.73
C LEU A 19 0.85 -3.50 17.22
N TRP A 20 0.65 -2.48 18.07
CA TRP A 20 0.72 -2.60 19.53
C TRP A 20 -0.63 -2.48 20.22
N ASP A 21 -1.73 -2.68 19.50
CA ASP A 21 -3.06 -2.73 20.12
C ASP A 21 -3.10 -3.83 21.21
N PRO A 22 -3.57 -3.52 22.43
CA PRO A 22 -3.66 -4.51 23.49
C PRO A 22 -4.61 -5.67 23.16
N MET A 23 -5.59 -5.45 22.27
CA MET A 23 -6.56 -6.45 21.81
C MET A 23 -6.13 -7.15 20.51
N LEU A 24 -4.85 -7.08 20.13
CA LEU A 24 -4.37 -7.62 18.85
C LEU A 24 -4.74 -9.09 18.64
N ARG A 25 -4.70 -9.92 19.69
CA ARG A 25 -5.05 -11.35 19.57
C ARG A 25 -6.53 -11.53 19.30
N GLU A 26 -7.37 -10.85 20.06
CA GLU A 26 -8.82 -10.87 19.90
C GLU A 26 -9.25 -10.36 18.52
N LEU A 27 -8.55 -9.34 17.99
CA LEU A 27 -8.74 -8.85 16.62
C LEU A 27 -8.38 -9.93 15.59
N CYS A 28 -7.26 -10.62 15.77
CA CYS A 28 -6.84 -11.70 14.87
C CYS A 28 -7.85 -12.87 14.89
N ASP A 29 -8.35 -13.24 16.07
CA ASP A 29 -9.34 -14.32 16.23
C ASP A 29 -10.66 -13.99 15.51
N ALA A 30 -10.99 -12.70 15.36
CA ALA A 30 -12.19 -12.23 14.67
C ALA A 30 -12.05 -12.13 13.13
N PHE A 31 -10.86 -12.35 12.55
CA PHE A 31 -10.65 -12.18 11.10
C PHE A 31 -11.49 -13.12 10.25
N GLY A 32 -11.71 -14.36 10.68
CA GLY A 32 -12.57 -15.30 9.94
C GLY A 32 -14.00 -14.80 9.83
N ASP A 33 -14.57 -14.34 10.94
CA ASP A 33 -15.92 -13.77 10.97
C ASP A 33 -16.00 -12.45 10.18
N ALA A 34 -14.97 -11.61 10.28
CA ALA A 34 -14.90 -10.35 9.54
C ALA A 34 -14.80 -10.57 8.02
N ALA A 35 -13.99 -11.53 7.57
CA ALA A 35 -13.90 -11.94 6.17
C ALA A 35 -15.24 -12.48 5.67
N ALA A 36 -15.91 -13.33 6.46
CA ALA A 36 -17.25 -13.84 6.14
C ALA A 36 -18.30 -12.72 6.05
N ALA A 37 -18.10 -11.61 6.77
CA ALA A 37 -18.92 -10.41 6.70
C ALA A 37 -18.54 -9.45 5.55
N GLY A 38 -17.52 -9.77 4.75
CA GLY A 38 -17.10 -9.00 3.57
C GLY A 38 -15.96 -8.00 3.80
N LEU A 39 -15.19 -8.14 4.87
CA LEU A 39 -13.91 -7.43 5.00
C LEU A 39 -12.93 -7.94 3.94
N ALA A 40 -12.26 -7.03 3.22
CA ALA A 40 -11.34 -7.39 2.14
C ALA A 40 -9.88 -7.52 2.62
N GLY A 41 -9.53 -6.79 3.68
CA GLY A 41 -8.16 -6.81 4.16
C GLY A 41 -7.92 -6.11 5.48
N VAL A 42 -6.65 -6.09 5.87
CA VAL A 42 -6.15 -5.40 7.05
C VAL A 42 -4.97 -4.50 6.66
N GLU A 43 -4.91 -3.34 7.30
CA GLU A 43 -3.77 -2.44 7.23
C GLU A 43 -3.07 -2.42 8.59
N ILE A 44 -1.79 -2.82 8.61
CA ILE A 44 -1.00 -2.86 9.85
C ILE A 44 -0.30 -1.51 10.04
N ILE A 45 -0.71 -0.77 11.06
CA ILE A 45 -0.15 0.53 11.42
C ILE A 45 0.95 0.36 12.46
N TYR A 46 2.14 0.86 12.16
CA TYR A 46 3.21 1.02 13.13
C TYR A 46 3.54 2.50 13.33
N VAL A 47 3.53 2.94 14.58
CA VAL A 47 3.95 4.28 14.99
C VAL A 47 5.13 4.22 15.99
N PRO A 48 6.10 5.13 15.87
CA PRO A 48 6.20 6.17 14.85
C PRO A 48 6.71 5.63 13.49
N TYR A 49 6.19 6.15 12.38
CA TYR A 49 6.57 5.73 11.01
C TYR A 49 8.06 5.92 10.66
N ALA A 50 8.74 6.81 11.38
CA ALA A 50 10.16 7.11 11.22
C ALA A 50 11.08 6.13 11.98
N ALA A 51 10.54 5.20 12.76
CA ALA A 51 11.32 4.20 13.49
C ALA A 51 11.25 2.82 12.83
N GLU A 52 12.24 1.99 13.14
CA GLU A 52 12.18 0.56 12.89
C GLU A 52 11.21 -0.08 13.89
N ALA A 53 10.41 -1.05 13.42
CA ALA A 53 9.44 -1.79 14.22
C ALA A 53 9.85 -3.26 14.36
N ASP A 54 9.46 -3.88 15.47
CA ASP A 54 9.56 -5.33 15.65
C ASP A 54 8.45 -6.03 14.88
N TRP A 55 8.80 -6.57 13.71
CA TRP A 55 7.88 -7.27 12.81
C TRP A 55 7.52 -8.68 13.24
N SER A 56 8.01 -9.19 14.38
CA SER A 56 7.54 -10.48 14.92
C SER A 56 6.03 -10.48 15.20
N ARG A 57 5.49 -9.37 15.71
CA ARG A 57 4.05 -9.17 15.88
C ARG A 57 3.33 -8.98 14.55
N GLY A 58 3.93 -8.25 13.63
CA GLY A 58 3.33 -7.98 12.32
C GLY A 58 3.16 -9.26 11.52
N ARG A 59 4.13 -10.19 11.63
CA ARG A 59 4.04 -11.54 11.08
C ARG A 59 2.82 -12.29 11.62
N VAL A 60 2.59 -12.28 12.93
CA VAL A 60 1.41 -12.94 13.54
C VAL A 60 0.10 -12.40 12.96
N VAL A 61 -0.02 -11.08 12.82
CA VAL A 61 -1.21 -10.45 12.24
C VAL A 61 -1.37 -10.83 10.77
N ALA A 62 -0.29 -10.74 10.00
CA ALA A 62 -0.30 -11.02 8.57
C ALA A 62 -0.65 -12.48 8.28
N GLU A 63 -0.06 -13.43 9.01
CA GLU A 63 -0.35 -14.87 8.93
C GLU A 63 -1.82 -15.16 9.31
N ALA A 64 -2.34 -14.54 10.37
CA ALA A 64 -3.74 -14.71 10.76
C ALA A 64 -4.71 -14.16 9.70
N ALA A 65 -4.42 -12.98 9.14
CA ALA A 65 -5.22 -12.38 8.08
C ALA A 65 -5.19 -13.24 6.81
N GLY A 66 -4.01 -13.68 6.38
CA GLY A 66 -3.84 -14.56 5.24
C GLY A 66 -4.57 -15.90 5.41
N ALA A 67 -4.52 -16.50 6.60
CA ALA A 67 -5.27 -17.72 6.92
C ALA A 67 -6.80 -17.54 6.83
N ALA A 68 -7.30 -16.33 7.12
CA ALA A 68 -8.70 -15.95 6.95
C ALA A 68 -9.07 -15.56 5.51
N GLY A 69 -8.10 -15.52 4.59
CA GLY A 69 -8.30 -15.09 3.21
C GLY A 69 -8.35 -13.57 3.03
N LEU A 70 -7.88 -12.79 4.00
CA LEU A 70 -7.81 -11.34 3.94
C LEU A 70 -6.50 -10.87 3.28
N GLY A 71 -6.58 -9.76 2.54
CA GLY A 71 -5.39 -9.05 2.06
C GLY A 71 -4.66 -8.29 3.17
N VAL A 72 -3.33 -8.13 3.05
CA VAL A 72 -2.53 -7.38 4.02
C VAL A 72 -1.76 -6.26 3.33
N THR A 73 -1.90 -5.05 3.86
CA THR A 73 -1.10 -3.87 3.46
C THR A 73 -0.46 -3.20 4.67
N VAL A 74 0.67 -2.52 4.45
CA VAL A 74 1.40 -1.79 5.50
C VAL A 74 1.89 -0.45 4.95
N PRO A 75 1.46 0.71 5.49
CA PRO A 75 2.07 1.99 5.17
C PRO A 75 3.47 2.04 5.77
N ALA A 76 4.49 1.93 4.92
CA ALA A 76 5.87 1.84 5.36
C ALA A 76 6.82 2.55 4.39
N GLY A 77 7.98 2.92 4.92
CA GLY A 77 9.04 3.50 4.13
C GLY A 77 8.75 4.91 3.61
N ALA A 78 7.78 5.62 4.19
CA ALA A 78 7.49 7.02 3.87
C ALA A 78 8.67 7.96 4.20
N PHE A 79 9.42 7.68 5.26
CA PHE A 79 10.49 8.57 5.78
C PHE A 79 11.86 7.88 5.93
N ASN A 80 11.95 6.55 5.74
CA ASN A 80 13.18 5.77 5.78
C ASN A 80 12.97 4.45 4.98
N ALA A 81 13.94 3.55 4.93
CA ALA A 81 13.78 2.24 4.29
C ALA A 81 13.82 1.05 5.29
N SER A 82 14.00 1.32 6.58
CA SER A 82 14.44 0.32 7.57
C SER A 82 13.48 -0.87 7.72
N ASN A 83 12.18 -0.67 7.50
CA ASN A 83 11.18 -1.73 7.65
C ASN A 83 10.93 -2.53 6.35
N LEU A 84 11.34 -2.00 5.19
CA LEU A 84 10.91 -2.53 3.89
C LEU A 84 11.43 -3.94 3.61
N ALA A 85 12.65 -4.26 4.05
CA ALA A 85 13.20 -5.61 3.92
C ALA A 85 12.40 -6.63 4.73
N SER A 86 12.18 -6.36 6.03
CA SER A 86 11.42 -7.23 6.93
C SER A 86 9.99 -7.45 6.44
N LEU A 87 9.36 -6.40 5.89
CA LEU A 87 8.03 -6.48 5.31
C LEU A 87 7.97 -7.37 4.07
N ALA A 88 8.93 -7.21 3.16
CA ALA A 88 9.01 -8.02 1.93
C ALA A 88 9.32 -9.51 2.20
N GLU A 89 9.77 -9.87 3.40
CA GLU A 89 10.00 -11.25 3.84
C GLU A 89 8.78 -11.90 4.51
N ILE A 90 7.71 -11.15 4.77
CA ILE A 90 6.45 -11.70 5.29
C ILE A 90 5.54 -11.97 4.09
N GLY A 91 5.29 -13.25 3.79
CA GLY A 91 4.67 -13.68 2.54
C GLY A 91 3.23 -13.17 2.35
N GLU A 92 2.52 -12.94 3.44
CA GLU A 92 1.14 -12.47 3.45
C GLU A 92 1.04 -10.96 3.17
N ILE A 93 2.13 -10.20 3.32
CA ILE A 93 2.18 -8.78 3.00
C ILE A 93 2.30 -8.59 1.49
N GLY A 94 1.15 -8.50 0.83
CA GLY A 94 1.08 -8.29 -0.61
C GLY A 94 1.30 -6.84 -1.05
N ARG A 95 1.13 -5.88 -0.13
CA ARG A 95 1.11 -4.45 -0.44
C ARG A 95 1.87 -3.60 0.58
N ILE A 96 2.52 -2.54 0.11
CA ILE A 96 3.18 -1.53 0.97
C ILE A 96 2.75 -0.13 0.51
N GLY A 97 2.22 0.65 1.45
CA GLY A 97 1.85 2.05 1.23
C GLY A 97 3.08 2.96 1.17
N HIS A 98 3.15 3.80 0.14
CA HIS A 98 4.20 4.79 -0.15
C HIS A 98 5.57 4.22 -0.58
N ALA A 99 6.28 3.53 0.33
CA ALA A 99 7.62 2.97 0.13
C ALA A 99 8.69 3.92 -0.45
N VAL A 100 8.50 5.25 -0.38
CA VAL A 100 9.36 6.27 -1.03
C VAL A 100 10.84 6.08 -0.69
N GLY A 101 11.15 5.75 0.56
CA GLY A 101 12.51 5.52 1.06
C GLY A 101 13.25 4.38 0.38
N ALA A 102 12.54 3.43 -0.27
CA ALA A 102 13.15 2.37 -1.08
C ALA A 102 14.10 2.93 -2.16
N ALA A 103 13.80 4.11 -2.69
CA ALA A 103 14.58 4.73 -3.76
C ALA A 103 16.02 5.09 -3.33
N GLY A 104 16.32 5.12 -2.04
CA GLY A 104 17.67 5.31 -1.52
C GLY A 104 18.53 4.05 -1.57
N ASP A 105 17.94 2.86 -1.80
CA ASP A 105 18.62 1.57 -1.71
C ASP A 105 18.23 0.63 -2.87
N PRO A 106 19.13 0.42 -3.86
CA PRO A 106 18.90 -0.52 -4.96
C PRO A 106 18.65 -1.97 -4.54
N GLY A 107 19.17 -2.40 -3.39
CA GLY A 107 18.92 -3.73 -2.84
C GLY A 107 17.47 -3.89 -2.39
N ILE A 108 16.93 -2.87 -1.72
CA ILE A 108 15.50 -2.85 -1.32
C ILE A 108 14.60 -2.80 -2.54
N MET A 109 14.90 -1.96 -3.54
CA MET A 109 14.11 -1.91 -4.77
C MET A 109 14.06 -3.27 -5.48
N ARG A 110 15.22 -3.95 -5.56
CA ARG A 110 15.30 -5.30 -6.13
C ARG A 110 14.48 -6.30 -5.33
N LEU A 111 14.57 -6.26 -4.00
CA LEU A 111 13.82 -7.15 -3.12
C LEU A 111 12.30 -6.99 -3.31
N LEU A 112 11.80 -5.75 -3.35
CA LEU A 112 10.38 -5.47 -3.59
C LEU A 112 9.92 -5.99 -4.96
N ALA A 113 10.73 -5.81 -6.00
CA ALA A 113 10.46 -6.34 -7.32
C ALA A 113 10.47 -7.88 -7.34
N GLU A 114 11.49 -8.53 -6.78
CA GLU A 114 11.62 -9.99 -6.72
C GLU A 114 10.48 -10.65 -5.93
N ARG A 115 10.01 -10.00 -4.87
CA ARG A 115 8.88 -10.47 -4.04
C ARG A 115 7.52 -10.11 -4.62
N GLN A 116 7.47 -9.33 -5.71
CA GLN A 116 6.24 -8.86 -6.34
C GLN A 116 5.32 -8.12 -5.35
N VAL A 117 5.90 -7.43 -4.38
CA VAL A 117 5.14 -6.59 -3.44
C VAL A 117 4.63 -5.38 -4.21
N ILE A 118 3.33 -5.12 -4.12
CA ILE A 118 2.71 -3.99 -4.79
C ILE A 118 2.90 -2.73 -3.95
N VAL A 119 3.50 -1.70 -4.52
CA VAL A 119 3.65 -0.39 -3.89
C VAL A 119 2.45 0.49 -4.22
N GLU A 120 1.80 1.01 -3.19
CA GLU A 120 0.69 1.95 -3.31
C GLU A 120 1.25 3.38 -3.32
N VAL A 121 1.30 3.98 -4.51
CA VAL A 121 1.86 5.31 -4.72
C VAL A 121 0.76 6.36 -4.61
N CYS A 122 0.93 7.29 -3.68
CA CYS A 122 0.07 8.46 -3.49
C CYS A 122 0.91 9.72 -3.68
N LEU A 123 0.93 10.28 -4.89
CA LEU A 123 1.86 11.33 -5.31
C LEU A 123 1.63 12.62 -4.54
N THR A 124 0.37 13.05 -4.41
CA THR A 124 0.06 14.30 -3.68
C THR A 124 0.39 14.17 -2.21
N SER A 125 0.02 13.05 -1.56
CA SER A 125 0.27 12.91 -0.13
C SER A 125 1.75 12.78 0.19
N ALA A 126 2.55 12.16 -0.68
CA ALA A 126 4.01 12.11 -0.53
C ALA A 126 4.64 13.52 -0.46
N VAL A 127 4.14 14.47 -1.26
CA VAL A 127 4.60 15.87 -1.23
C VAL A 127 4.05 16.59 0.00
N VAL A 128 2.73 16.54 0.23
CA VAL A 128 2.05 17.28 1.32
C VAL A 128 2.57 16.86 2.70
N LEU A 129 2.85 15.57 2.90
CA LEU A 129 3.35 15.02 4.15
C LEU A 129 4.88 15.09 4.27
N GLY A 130 5.58 15.63 3.27
CA GLY A 130 7.03 15.83 3.30
C GLY A 130 7.86 14.56 3.17
N MET A 131 7.31 13.50 2.57
CA MET A 131 8.07 12.28 2.22
C MET A 131 9.07 12.58 1.09
N VAL A 132 8.66 13.46 0.16
CA VAL A 132 9.50 14.02 -0.90
C VAL A 132 9.36 15.54 -0.92
N PRO A 133 10.40 16.29 -1.34
CA PRO A 133 10.36 17.75 -1.32
C PRO A 133 9.44 18.37 -2.39
N ASN A 134 9.22 17.66 -3.49
CA ASN A 134 8.36 18.06 -4.61
C ASN A 134 7.98 16.83 -5.45
N LEU A 135 7.10 17.03 -6.43
CA LEU A 135 6.61 15.95 -7.27
C LEU A 135 7.74 15.32 -8.09
N GLU A 136 8.63 16.12 -8.65
CA GLU A 136 9.75 15.69 -9.50
C GLU A 136 10.74 14.78 -8.77
N ALA A 137 10.83 14.90 -7.45
CA ALA A 137 11.64 14.02 -6.60
C ALA A 137 10.96 12.67 -6.30
N HIS A 138 9.70 12.46 -6.70
CA HIS A 138 9.00 11.21 -6.42
C HIS A 138 9.61 10.01 -7.18
N PRO A 139 9.88 8.87 -6.52
CA PRO A 139 10.57 7.74 -7.14
C PRO A 139 9.71 6.87 -8.06
N LEU A 140 8.53 7.34 -8.49
CA LEU A 140 7.59 6.53 -9.27
C LEU A 140 8.23 6.00 -10.57
N PRO A 141 8.88 6.84 -11.42
CA PRO A 141 9.54 6.33 -12.62
C PRO A 141 10.60 5.26 -12.31
N ARG A 142 11.39 5.47 -11.25
CA ARG A 142 12.44 4.54 -10.82
C ARG A 142 11.88 3.21 -10.32
N PHE A 143 10.73 3.21 -9.65
CA PHE A 143 10.05 1.98 -9.25
C PHE A 143 9.63 1.16 -10.47
N LEU A 144 9.06 1.81 -11.49
CA LEU A 144 8.67 1.14 -12.72
C LEU A 144 9.87 0.58 -13.49
N GLU A 145 10.96 1.35 -13.60
CA GLU A 145 12.22 0.91 -14.21
C GLU A 145 12.84 -0.29 -13.48
N ALA A 146 12.72 -0.33 -12.15
CA ALA A 146 13.19 -1.43 -11.32
C ALA A 146 12.29 -2.69 -11.36
N GLY A 147 11.15 -2.63 -12.08
CA GLY A 147 10.19 -3.73 -12.17
C GLY A 147 9.31 -3.88 -10.93
N ILE A 148 9.23 -2.86 -10.07
CA ILE A 148 8.34 -2.86 -8.91
C ILE A 148 6.89 -2.70 -9.40
N ALA A 149 6.02 -3.56 -8.90
CA ALA A 149 4.59 -3.47 -9.14
C ALA A 149 4.02 -2.24 -8.43
N VAL A 150 3.38 -1.32 -9.17
CA VAL A 150 2.82 -0.07 -8.62
C VAL A 150 1.35 0.06 -8.95
N VAL A 151 0.58 0.60 -7.98
CA VAL A 151 -0.78 1.13 -8.15
C VAL A 151 -0.83 2.58 -7.67
N LEU A 152 -1.73 3.39 -8.24
CA LEU A 152 -1.94 4.77 -7.82
C LEU A 152 -3.14 4.89 -6.87
N GLY A 153 -2.97 5.65 -5.80
CA GLY A 153 -4.00 5.96 -4.82
C GLY A 153 -4.01 7.44 -4.45
N THR A 154 -5.10 7.89 -3.84
CA THR A 154 -5.27 9.28 -3.38
C THR A 154 -4.92 9.50 -1.92
N ASP A 155 -4.66 8.41 -1.17
CA ASP A 155 -4.56 8.42 0.29
C ASP A 155 -5.84 9.02 0.90
N SER A 156 -5.77 10.23 1.45
CA SER A 156 -6.88 10.94 2.07
C SER A 156 -7.35 12.10 1.18
N PRO A 157 -8.15 11.88 0.11
CA PRO A 157 -8.39 12.85 -0.97
C PRO A 157 -8.89 14.21 -0.46
N MET A 158 -9.80 14.22 0.52
CA MET A 158 -10.33 15.44 1.13
C MET A 158 -9.26 16.24 1.90
N ARG A 159 -8.28 15.58 2.51
CA ARG A 159 -7.17 16.25 3.22
C ARG A 159 -6.07 16.69 2.26
N MET A 160 -5.83 15.90 1.22
CA MET A 160 -4.78 16.14 0.23
C MET A 160 -5.20 17.16 -0.84
N GLY A 161 -6.51 17.43 -0.99
CA GLY A 161 -7.03 18.29 -2.04
C GLY A 161 -6.81 17.72 -3.44
N THR A 162 -6.92 16.39 -3.57
CA THR A 162 -6.70 15.66 -4.82
C THR A 162 -7.81 14.65 -5.07
N ASP A 163 -7.89 14.16 -6.30
CA ASP A 163 -8.71 13.03 -6.70
C ASP A 163 -7.88 12.07 -7.57
N ILE A 164 -8.47 10.93 -7.94
CA ILE A 164 -7.72 9.91 -8.68
C ILE A 164 -7.27 10.42 -10.06
N ALA A 165 -8.08 11.23 -10.75
CA ALA A 165 -7.69 11.79 -12.05
C ALA A 165 -6.47 12.72 -11.90
N GLY A 166 -6.46 13.53 -10.84
CA GLY A 166 -5.34 14.39 -10.48
C GLY A 166 -4.05 13.61 -10.15
N GLU A 167 -4.13 12.40 -9.60
CA GLU A 167 -2.95 11.55 -9.40
C GLU A 167 -2.40 11.02 -10.73
N TYR A 168 -3.27 10.64 -11.67
CA TYR A 168 -2.85 10.20 -13.00
C TYR A 168 -2.21 11.32 -13.82
N GLU A 169 -2.73 12.56 -13.73
CA GLU A 169 -2.10 13.72 -14.38
C GLU A 169 -0.73 14.06 -13.78
N LYS A 170 -0.55 13.89 -12.47
CA LYS A 170 0.77 14.01 -11.85
C LYS A 170 1.72 12.91 -12.32
N ALA A 171 1.26 11.67 -12.41
CA ALA A 171 2.04 10.58 -12.96
C ALA A 171 2.47 10.86 -14.42
N ARG A 172 1.58 11.42 -15.24
CA ARG A 172 1.89 11.90 -16.60
C ARG A 172 2.98 12.98 -16.60
N SER A 173 2.92 13.96 -15.68
CA SER A 173 3.96 14.99 -15.55
C SER A 173 5.34 14.44 -15.14
N LEU A 174 5.38 13.25 -14.55
CA LEU A 174 6.63 12.50 -14.26
C LEU A 174 7.14 11.68 -15.46
N GLY A 175 6.52 11.83 -16.64
CA GLY A 175 6.97 11.23 -17.89
C GLY A 175 6.32 9.89 -18.23
N LEU A 176 5.32 9.45 -17.49
CA LEU A 176 4.58 8.22 -17.82
C LEU A 176 3.67 8.46 -19.02
N GLY A 177 3.76 7.57 -20.01
CA GLY A 177 2.90 7.58 -21.20
C GLY A 177 1.56 6.87 -20.95
N ASP A 178 0.66 6.94 -21.94
CA ASP A 178 -0.68 6.33 -21.82
C ASP A 178 -0.63 4.81 -21.58
N THR A 179 0.36 4.12 -22.14
CA THR A 179 0.59 2.69 -21.91
C THR A 179 0.96 2.39 -20.46
N ASP A 180 1.82 3.21 -19.86
CA ASP A 180 2.24 3.04 -18.46
C ASP A 180 1.04 3.27 -17.54
N LEU A 181 0.28 4.34 -17.78
CA LEU A 181 -0.91 4.68 -17.00
C LEU A 181 -2.00 3.60 -17.13
N ALA A 182 -2.23 3.06 -18.33
CA ALA A 182 -3.16 1.95 -18.52
C ALA A 182 -2.70 0.70 -17.75
N LEU A 183 -1.40 0.40 -17.75
CA LEU A 183 -0.85 -0.71 -16.98
C LEU A 183 -1.04 -0.53 -15.46
N LEU A 184 -0.87 0.69 -14.94
CA LEU A 184 -1.16 1.01 -13.54
C LEU A 184 -2.64 0.77 -13.20
N SER A 185 -3.55 1.17 -14.08
CA SER A 185 -4.99 0.94 -13.93
C SER A 185 -5.35 -0.55 -13.96
N GLU A 186 -4.84 -1.31 -14.93
CA GLU A 186 -5.11 -2.75 -15.02
C GLU A 186 -4.52 -3.51 -13.83
N ARG A 187 -3.32 -3.12 -13.38
CA ARG A 187 -2.72 -3.68 -12.16
C ARG A 187 -3.58 -3.39 -10.94
N ALA A 188 -4.10 -2.17 -10.79
CA ALA A 188 -4.98 -1.84 -9.67
C ALA A 188 -6.24 -2.72 -9.62
N LYS A 189 -6.83 -3.05 -10.78
CA LYS A 189 -7.96 -3.99 -10.87
C LYS A 189 -7.56 -5.42 -10.49
N ALA A 190 -6.39 -5.88 -10.93
CA ALA A 190 -5.89 -7.22 -10.62
C ALA A 190 -5.41 -7.36 -9.17
N ALA A 191 -4.92 -6.28 -8.57
CA ALA A 191 -4.41 -6.19 -7.21
C ALA A 191 -5.51 -5.96 -6.14
N ARG A 192 -6.76 -6.20 -6.52
CA ARG A 192 -7.89 -6.15 -5.60
C ARG A 192 -7.61 -7.09 -4.43
N LEU A 193 -7.80 -6.61 -3.21
CA LEU A 193 -7.79 -7.48 -2.05
C LEU A 193 -9.02 -8.42 -2.10
N PRO A 194 -8.94 -9.64 -1.53
CA PRO A 194 -9.98 -10.67 -1.64
C PRO A 194 -11.40 -10.20 -1.27
#